data_AF-A0A2A2JMP5-F1
#
_entry.id   AF-A0A2A2JMP5-F1
#
_cell.length_a   1.000
_cell.length_b   1.000
_cell.length_c   1.000
_cell.angle_alpha   90.00
_cell.angle_beta   90.00
_cell.angle_gamma   90.00
#
_symmetry.space_group_name_H-M   'P 1'
#
loop_
_entity.id
_entity.type
_entity.pdbx_description
1 polymer ?
#
loop_
_entity_poly.entity_id
_entity_poly.type
_entity_poly.pdbx_seq_one_letter_code
_entity_poly.pdbx_strand_id
1 'polypeptide(L)'
;MLEMYLIRSLVSIVLLNFVEPLAVFDKNYTKPYVLKKSWVQNFIKFQYIFEGKQRKAKIVPLGCVPSNTENGKVLDIGERFHGHDFIFSCEQGEDGVLNYEAVACVDAFGVEMHPGETRRLSNGTVVLHCNIFGGALKKVVERTAGCYYNETIYGEEVTWVEPLSTEVFHRRRNTGVSKMRMYSDKGEDKLSAEGDNVSALMTGKLMQCFRPHYSYYESHVIGCVIGRLGLLIDQYAEVDDGSYVKCVESELGFVQLQTAKFDG
;
A
#
# COMPACT_ATOMS: atom_id res chain seq x y z
N MET A 1 -71.84 -17.36 -52.63
CA MET A 1 -71.26 -18.23 -51.59
C MET A 1 -69.75 -18.01 -51.66
N LEU A 2 -69.08 -17.14 -50.91
CA LEU A 2 -69.36 -16.24 -49.78
C LEU A 2 -69.22 -14.77 -50.29
N GLU A 3 -70.20 -13.89 -50.08
CA GLU A 3 -70.41 -13.08 -48.86
C GLU A 3 -69.21 -12.16 -48.55
N MET A 4 -69.25 -10.86 -48.91
CA MET A 4 -69.84 -9.74 -48.14
C MET A 4 -68.84 -9.24 -47.07
N TYR A 5 -68.43 -7.97 -46.92
CA TYR A 5 -69.05 -6.65 -47.10
C TYR A 5 -67.90 -5.59 -47.31
N LEU A 6 -67.98 -4.59 -48.21
CA LEU A 6 -68.73 -3.31 -48.08
C LEU A 6 -68.26 -2.53 -46.83
N ILE A 7 -67.81 -1.26 -46.83
CA ILE A 7 -68.24 -0.05 -47.55
C ILE A 7 -67.28 1.09 -47.17
N ARG A 8 -66.97 1.94 -48.17
CA ARG A 8 -66.84 3.41 -48.19
C ARG A 8 -66.19 4.13 -46.99
N SER A 9 -65.17 4.97 -47.12
CA SER A 9 -64.94 6.14 -47.99
C SER A 9 -64.80 7.38 -47.10
N LEU A 10 -63.92 8.31 -47.51
CA LEU A 10 -63.80 9.72 -47.08
C LEU A 10 -63.08 9.95 -45.72
N VAL A 11 -61.98 10.71 -45.71
CA VAL A 11 -61.96 12.19 -45.57
C VAL A 11 -60.50 12.68 -45.42
N SER A 12 -60.17 13.59 -46.33
CA SER A 12 -59.23 14.72 -46.36
C SER A 12 -58.49 15.23 -45.11
N ILE A 13 -57.23 15.64 -45.38
CA ILE A 13 -56.56 16.93 -45.03
C ILE A 13 -56.50 17.32 -43.55
N VAL A 14 -55.28 17.42 -42.98
CA VAL A 14 -54.77 18.65 -42.31
C VAL A 14 -53.23 18.67 -42.37
N LEU A 15 -52.69 19.73 -42.98
CA LEU A 15 -51.31 20.20 -42.81
C LEU A 15 -51.13 20.70 -41.36
N LEU A 16 -50.23 20.10 -40.59
CA LEU A 16 -49.71 20.72 -39.37
C LEU A 16 -48.22 20.94 -39.51
N ASN A 17 -47.90 22.16 -39.93
CA ASN A 17 -46.64 22.81 -39.66
C ASN A 17 -46.45 22.87 -38.13
N PHE A 18 -45.59 22.02 -37.57
CA PHE A 18 -44.98 22.34 -36.28
C PHE A 18 -43.66 23.06 -36.54
N VAL A 19 -43.82 24.37 -36.69
CA VAL A 19 -42.79 25.38 -36.41
C VAL A 19 -42.44 25.21 -34.93
N GLU A 20 -41.25 24.70 -34.62
CA GLU A 20 -40.71 24.84 -33.27
C GLU A 20 -40.27 26.29 -33.04
N PRO A 21 -40.54 26.84 -31.85
CA PRO A 21 -40.60 28.27 -31.64
C PRO A 21 -39.21 28.90 -31.55
N LEU A 22 -38.97 29.90 -32.40
CA LEU A 22 -38.07 30.99 -32.08
C LEU A 22 -38.78 31.93 -31.10
N ALA A 23 -38.34 31.98 -29.84
CA ALA A 23 -38.40 33.21 -29.05
C ALA A 23 -37.40 33.13 -27.89
N VAL A 24 -36.27 33.86 -27.96
CA VAL A 24 -36.09 35.29 -27.68
C VAL A 24 -35.61 35.47 -26.23
N PHE A 25 -34.30 35.62 -26.08
CA PHE A 25 -33.73 36.29 -24.92
C PHE A 25 -33.47 37.74 -25.31
N ASP A 26 -34.43 38.60 -24.99
CA ASP A 26 -34.18 40.04 -24.99
C ASP A 26 -33.42 40.40 -23.70
N LYS A 27 -32.24 40.96 -23.90
CA LYS A 27 -31.58 41.78 -22.88
C LYS A 27 -30.70 42.77 -23.62
N ASN A 28 -31.27 43.95 -23.80
CA ASN A 28 -30.63 45.18 -24.21
C ASN A 28 -29.29 45.41 -23.46
N TYR A 29 -28.17 45.16 -24.12
CA TYR A 29 -26.86 45.67 -23.70
C TYR A 29 -26.06 46.06 -24.94
N THR A 30 -25.55 47.29 -24.90
CA THR A 30 -24.82 47.98 -25.96
C THR A 30 -23.38 47.47 -26.17
N LYS A 31 -23.11 46.19 -25.88
CA LYS A 31 -21.86 45.50 -26.20
C LYS A 31 -22.20 44.08 -26.71
N PRO A 32 -21.62 43.60 -27.80
CA PRO A 32 -21.91 42.26 -28.30
C PRO A 32 -21.53 41.22 -27.23
N TYR A 33 -22.53 40.53 -26.71
CA TYR A 33 -22.35 39.39 -25.81
C TYR A 33 -21.63 38.27 -26.56
N VAL A 34 -20.42 37.94 -26.13
CA VAL A 34 -19.81 36.66 -26.45
C VAL A 34 -20.47 35.63 -25.55
N LEU A 35 -21.33 34.78 -26.12
CA LEU A 35 -21.94 33.66 -25.41
C LEU A 35 -20.84 32.65 -25.05
N LYS A 36 -20.29 32.76 -23.84
CA LYS A 36 -19.22 31.91 -23.33
C LYS A 36 -19.80 30.64 -22.71
N LYS A 37 -20.18 29.66 -23.54
CA LYS A 37 -20.46 28.31 -23.02
C LYS A 37 -19.12 27.64 -22.70
N SER A 38 -18.91 27.23 -21.45
CA SER A 38 -17.75 26.45 -21.03
C SER A 38 -18.14 25.04 -20.60
N TRP A 39 -17.22 24.10 -20.72
CA TRP A 39 -17.37 22.75 -20.21
C TRP A 39 -15.99 22.14 -19.92
N VAL A 40 -15.97 21.01 -19.21
CA VAL A 40 -14.75 20.26 -18.93
C VAL A 40 -14.82 18.91 -19.62
N GLN A 41 -13.75 18.52 -20.29
CA GLN A 41 -13.58 17.20 -20.90
C GLN A 41 -12.17 16.71 -20.62
N ASN A 42 -12.02 15.53 -20.02
CA ASN A 42 -10.72 14.93 -19.69
C ASN A 42 -9.78 15.89 -18.93
N PHE A 43 -10.29 16.54 -17.87
CA PHE A 43 -9.60 17.60 -17.12
C PHE A 43 -9.28 18.88 -17.92
N ILE A 44 -9.66 19.04 -19.19
CA ILE A 44 -9.42 20.28 -19.93
C ILE A 44 -10.70 21.11 -19.99
N LYS A 45 -10.61 22.39 -19.60
CA LYS A 45 -11.74 23.32 -19.72
C LYS A 45 -11.71 23.98 -21.08
N PHE A 46 -12.81 23.88 -21.80
CA PHE A 46 -12.97 24.52 -23.10
C PHE A 46 -13.94 25.69 -23.01
N GLN A 47 -13.73 26.66 -23.88
CA GLN A 47 -14.64 27.77 -24.07
C GLN A 47 -14.94 27.97 -25.55
N TYR A 48 -16.21 28.22 -25.80
CA TYR A 48 -16.67 28.64 -27.10
C TYR A 48 -16.54 30.16 -27.25
N ILE A 49 -15.85 30.62 -28.30
CA ILE A 49 -15.68 32.03 -28.63
C ILE A 49 -16.07 32.30 -30.09
N PHE A 50 -16.47 33.55 -30.36
CA PHE A 50 -16.73 34.05 -31.71
C PHE A 50 -15.64 35.03 -32.10
N GLU A 51 -14.98 34.79 -33.23
CA GLU A 51 -13.88 35.62 -33.72
C GLU A 51 -14.30 36.41 -34.96
N GLY A 52 -13.95 37.70 -34.98
CA GLY A 52 -14.14 38.60 -36.12
C GLY A 52 -15.59 39.06 -36.39
N LYS A 53 -15.75 39.93 -37.39
CA LYS A 53 -17.05 40.49 -37.82
C LYS A 53 -18.01 39.42 -38.37
N GLN A 54 -17.47 38.30 -38.87
CA GLN A 54 -18.24 37.20 -39.45
C GLN A 54 -18.75 36.19 -38.40
N ARG A 55 -18.48 36.39 -37.10
CA ARG A 55 -18.89 35.51 -36.00
C ARG A 55 -18.53 34.04 -36.26
N LYS A 56 -17.29 33.77 -36.70
CA LYS A 56 -16.84 32.39 -36.86
C LYS A 56 -16.63 31.78 -35.47
N ALA A 57 -17.28 30.66 -35.24
CA ALA A 57 -17.15 29.89 -34.02
C ALA A 57 -15.76 29.25 -33.89
N LYS A 58 -15.15 29.35 -32.71
CA LYS A 58 -13.90 28.69 -32.38
C LYS A 58 -13.99 28.12 -30.96
N ILE A 59 -13.49 26.90 -30.78
CA ILE A 59 -13.31 26.28 -29.48
C ILE A 59 -11.86 26.53 -29.07
N VAL A 60 -11.65 27.07 -27.87
CA VAL A 60 -10.32 27.29 -27.32
C VAL A 60 -10.21 26.56 -25.97
N PRO A 61 -9.10 25.84 -25.73
CA PRO A 61 -8.84 25.30 -24.41
C PRO A 61 -8.33 26.43 -23.50
N LEU A 62 -8.84 26.48 -22.27
CA LEU A 62 -8.49 27.51 -21.29
C LEU A 62 -7.39 27.06 -20.32
N GLY A 63 -7.31 25.76 -20.06
CA GLY A 63 -6.43 25.20 -19.04
C GLY A 63 -6.96 23.88 -18.52
N CYS A 64 -6.33 23.38 -17.46
CA CYS A 64 -6.67 22.08 -16.87
C CYS A 64 -7.46 22.26 -15.57
N VAL A 65 -8.30 21.30 -15.21
CA VAL A 65 -9.19 21.36 -14.05
C VAL A 65 -9.10 20.02 -13.33
N PRO A 66 -8.18 19.85 -12.34
CA PRO A 66 -7.92 18.58 -11.66
C PRO A 66 -9.15 17.94 -11.00
N SER A 67 -10.14 18.73 -10.60
CA SER A 67 -11.39 18.19 -10.03
C SER A 67 -12.32 17.57 -11.08
N ASN A 68 -12.06 17.80 -12.37
CA ASN A 68 -12.91 17.39 -13.49
C ASN A 68 -14.36 17.88 -13.36
N THR A 69 -14.56 19.06 -12.76
CA THR A 69 -15.88 19.69 -12.57
C THR A 69 -15.94 21.04 -13.27
N GLU A 70 -17.10 21.46 -13.76
CA GLU A 70 -17.25 22.73 -14.50
C GLU A 70 -16.80 23.96 -13.68
N ASN A 71 -17.06 23.91 -12.37
CA ASN A 71 -16.72 24.96 -11.39
C ASN A 71 -15.40 24.70 -10.66
N GLY A 72 -14.61 23.71 -11.09
CA GLY A 72 -13.31 23.43 -10.52
C GLY A 72 -12.31 24.56 -10.72
N LYS A 73 -11.27 24.58 -9.89
CA LYS A 73 -10.13 25.50 -10.10
C LYS A 73 -9.49 25.17 -11.44
N VAL A 74 -9.39 26.17 -12.31
CA VAL A 74 -8.65 26.09 -13.57
C VAL A 74 -7.19 26.39 -13.26
N LEU A 75 -6.31 25.50 -13.72
CA LEU A 75 -4.87 25.66 -13.76
C LEU A 75 -4.49 26.36 -15.06
N ASP A 76 -3.58 27.32 -14.96
CA ASP A 76 -2.99 27.97 -16.12
C ASP A 76 -2.04 27.00 -16.86
N ILE A 77 -1.75 27.30 -18.13
CA ILE A 77 -0.78 26.52 -18.92
C ILE A 77 0.61 26.65 -18.28
N GLY A 78 1.24 25.53 -17.99
CA GLY A 78 2.50 25.42 -17.25
C GLY A 78 2.33 25.29 -15.72
N GLU A 79 1.11 25.45 -15.19
CA GLU A 79 0.86 25.27 -13.75
C GLU A 79 0.84 23.78 -13.39
N ARG A 80 1.35 23.48 -12.19
CA ARG A 80 1.36 22.15 -11.61
C ARG A 80 0.35 22.00 -10.48
N PHE A 81 -0.22 20.81 -10.37
CA PHE A 81 -1.09 20.41 -9.27
C PHE A 81 -0.45 19.29 -8.45
N HIS A 82 -0.23 19.57 -7.17
CA HIS A 82 0.24 18.57 -6.20
C HIS A 82 -0.94 17.76 -5.69
N GLY A 83 -1.07 16.53 -6.20
CA GLY A 83 -1.96 15.53 -5.65
C GLY A 83 -1.33 14.77 -4.48
N HIS A 84 -2.05 13.77 -3.98
CA HIS A 84 -1.58 12.92 -2.88
C HIS A 84 -0.41 12.01 -3.30
N ASP A 85 -0.50 11.37 -4.47
CA ASP A 85 0.51 10.40 -4.94
C ASP A 85 1.34 10.88 -6.11
N PHE A 86 0.87 11.91 -6.81
CA PHE A 86 1.48 12.41 -8.04
C PHE A 86 1.38 13.92 -8.13
N ILE A 87 2.34 14.49 -8.83
CA ILE A 87 2.29 15.88 -9.29
C ILE A 87 1.89 15.84 -10.76
N PHE A 88 0.89 16.62 -11.10
CA PHE A 88 0.37 16.75 -12.45
C PHE A 88 0.78 18.09 -13.05
N SER A 89 1.07 18.10 -14.35
CA SER A 89 1.36 19.32 -15.11
C SER A 89 0.25 19.56 -16.14
N CYS A 90 -0.14 20.83 -16.31
CA CYS A 90 -1.01 21.25 -17.41
C CYS A 90 -0.16 21.86 -18.53
N GLU A 91 0.12 21.13 -19.61
CA GLU A 91 1.05 21.59 -20.65
C GLU A 91 0.41 21.62 -22.02
N GLN A 92 0.83 22.59 -22.84
CA GLN A 92 0.41 22.68 -24.23
C GLN A 92 1.50 22.11 -25.13
N GLY A 93 1.15 21.08 -25.90
CA GLY A 93 2.02 20.51 -26.92
C GLY A 93 2.24 21.46 -28.10
N GLU A 94 3.22 21.14 -28.94
CA GLU A 94 3.57 21.92 -30.13
C GLU A 94 2.44 22.00 -31.16
N ASP A 95 1.55 21.01 -31.17
CA ASP A 95 0.32 20.95 -31.98
C ASP A 95 -0.82 21.82 -31.42
N GLY A 96 -0.59 22.47 -30.27
CA GLY A 96 -1.56 23.30 -29.57
C GLY A 96 -2.53 22.52 -28.68
N VAL A 97 -2.36 21.20 -28.55
CA VAL A 97 -3.20 20.35 -27.70
C VAL A 97 -2.78 20.50 -26.24
N LEU A 98 -3.75 20.72 -25.35
CA LEU A 98 -3.49 20.74 -23.90
C LEU A 98 -3.54 19.33 -23.32
N ASN A 99 -2.50 18.99 -22.56
CA ASN A 99 -2.33 17.72 -21.86
C ASN A 99 -2.33 17.96 -20.35
N TYR A 100 -2.98 17.06 -19.63
CA TYR A 100 -2.94 16.99 -18.18
C TYR A 100 -2.42 15.61 -17.78
N GLU A 101 -1.17 15.55 -17.35
CA GLU A 101 -0.48 14.29 -17.07
C GLU A 101 0.35 14.32 -15.79
N ALA A 102 0.59 13.14 -15.22
CA ALA A 102 1.43 12.98 -14.06
C ALA A 102 2.91 13.06 -14.47
N VAL A 103 3.65 14.00 -13.89
CA VAL A 103 5.06 14.29 -14.23
C VAL A 103 6.04 13.86 -13.15
N ALA A 104 5.58 13.70 -11.90
CA ALA A 104 6.37 13.22 -10.79
C ALA A 104 5.50 12.47 -9.77
N CYS A 105 6.13 11.66 -8.93
CA CYS A 105 5.47 11.01 -7.79
C CYS A 105 5.63 11.87 -6.53
N VAL A 106 4.81 11.61 -5.53
CA VAL A 106 4.90 12.22 -4.19
C VAL A 106 5.21 11.12 -3.19
N ASP A 107 6.24 11.30 -2.36
CA ASP A 107 6.59 10.32 -1.33
C ASP A 107 5.64 10.37 -0.12
N ALA A 108 5.89 9.53 0.89
CA ALA A 108 5.05 9.46 2.08
C ALA A 108 5.07 10.74 2.94
N PHE A 109 6.02 11.66 2.70
CA PHE A 109 6.17 12.93 3.41
C PHE A 109 5.70 14.13 2.57
N GLY A 110 5.11 13.89 1.40
CA GLY A 110 4.65 14.97 0.51
C GLY A 110 5.74 15.55 -0.39
N VAL A 111 6.92 14.92 -0.46
CA VAL A 111 8.06 15.44 -1.22
C VAL A 111 8.05 14.85 -2.63
N GLU A 112 8.29 15.70 -3.63
CA GLU A 112 8.39 15.34 -5.05
C GLU A 112 9.51 14.31 -5.29
N MET A 113 9.19 13.26 -6.06
CA MET A 113 10.11 12.26 -6.57
C MET A 113 10.07 12.28 -8.10
N HIS A 114 11.20 12.55 -8.74
CA HIS A 114 11.27 12.58 -10.19
C HIS A 114 11.22 11.16 -10.79
N PRO A 115 10.80 11.00 -12.06
CA PRO A 115 10.88 9.72 -12.75
C PRO A 115 12.30 9.14 -12.74
N GLY A 116 12.43 7.87 -12.40
CA GLY A 116 13.68 7.16 -12.16
C GLY A 116 14.20 7.23 -10.72
N GLU A 117 13.60 8.05 -9.85
CA GLU A 117 14.04 8.19 -8.46
C GLU A 117 13.55 7.04 -7.58
N THR A 118 14.43 6.61 -6.68
CA THR A 118 14.15 5.63 -5.63
C THR A 118 14.41 6.24 -4.26
N ARG A 119 13.48 6.07 -3.32
CA ARG A 119 13.65 6.50 -1.92
C ARG A 119 13.48 5.35 -0.96
N ARG A 120 14.36 5.29 0.04
CA ARG A 120 14.28 4.33 1.14
C ARG A 120 13.65 5.01 2.34
N LEU A 121 12.57 4.45 2.84
CA LEU A 121 11.85 4.88 4.03
C LEU A 121 11.97 3.82 5.12
N SER A 122 11.62 4.18 6.34
CA SER A 122 11.55 3.25 7.48
C SER A 122 12.83 2.41 7.65
N ASN A 123 13.99 3.09 7.68
CA ASN A 123 15.32 2.47 7.76
C ASN A 123 15.62 1.43 6.65
N GLY A 124 15.03 1.61 5.47
CA GLY A 124 15.24 0.72 4.32
C GLY A 124 14.30 -0.48 4.25
N THR A 125 13.27 -0.54 5.10
CA THR A 125 12.21 -1.56 5.04
C THR A 125 11.16 -1.28 3.96
N VAL A 126 11.10 -0.04 3.48
CA VAL A 126 10.21 0.38 2.40
C VAL A 126 11.04 1.11 1.36
N VAL A 127 10.92 0.68 0.10
CA VAL A 127 11.56 1.30 -1.05
C VAL A 127 10.47 1.81 -1.98
N LEU A 128 10.41 3.12 -2.15
CA LEU A 128 9.55 3.78 -3.12
C LEU A 128 10.31 3.93 -4.43
N HIS A 129 9.67 3.56 -5.54
CA HIS A 129 10.18 3.80 -6.89
C HIS A 129 9.18 4.67 -7.66
N CYS A 130 9.66 5.74 -8.29
CA CYS A 130 8.86 6.51 -9.24
C CYS A 130 9.35 6.21 -10.66
N ASN A 131 8.62 5.39 -11.42
CA ASN A 131 9.10 4.89 -12.71
C ASN A 131 8.04 5.01 -13.81
N ILE A 132 8.47 5.10 -15.06
CA ILE A 132 7.59 5.07 -16.21
C ILE A 132 7.50 3.63 -16.73
N PHE A 133 6.29 3.07 -16.74
CA PHE A 133 6.03 1.72 -17.25
C PHE A 133 4.85 1.73 -18.22
N GLY A 134 5.08 1.33 -19.47
CA GLY A 134 4.06 1.32 -20.51
C GLY A 134 3.57 2.73 -20.87
N GLY A 135 4.44 3.74 -20.79
CA GLY A 135 4.12 5.14 -21.09
C GLY A 135 3.40 5.88 -19.95
N ALA A 136 3.10 5.23 -18.83
CA ALA A 136 2.47 5.86 -17.67
C ALA A 136 3.44 5.94 -16.48
N LEU A 137 3.41 7.06 -15.76
CA LEU A 137 4.11 7.20 -14.49
C LEU A 137 3.47 6.31 -13.42
N LYS A 138 4.30 5.58 -12.67
CA LYS A 138 3.87 4.68 -11.60
C LYS A 138 4.73 4.89 -10.36
N LYS A 139 4.06 5.00 -9.21
CA LYS A 139 4.66 4.92 -7.88
C LYS A 139 4.55 3.46 -7.41
N VAL A 140 5.69 2.78 -7.26
CA VAL A 140 5.75 1.40 -6.77
C VAL A 140 6.27 1.42 -5.34
N VAL A 141 5.53 0.77 -4.43
CA VAL A 141 5.93 0.59 -3.03
C VAL A 141 6.43 -0.83 -2.86
N GLU A 142 7.73 -0.99 -2.76
CA GLU A 142 8.37 -2.26 -2.44
C GLU A 142 8.63 -2.32 -0.93
N ARG A 143 8.29 -3.44 -0.31
CA ARG A 143 8.59 -3.70 1.11
C ARG A 143 9.63 -4.78 1.17
N THR A 144 10.65 -4.58 1.99
CA THR A 144 11.74 -5.55 2.11
C THR A 144 11.18 -6.88 2.61
N ALA A 145 11.60 -7.96 1.99
CA ALA A 145 11.22 -9.30 2.40
C ALA A 145 11.95 -9.67 3.70
N GLY A 146 11.20 -9.97 4.76
CA GLY A 146 11.76 -10.38 6.03
C GLY A 146 11.21 -9.63 7.25
N CYS A 147 11.63 -10.08 8.42
CA CYS A 147 11.24 -9.54 9.72
C CYS A 147 12.23 -8.46 10.14
N TYR A 148 11.74 -7.25 10.38
CA TYR A 148 12.56 -6.16 10.89
C TYR A 148 12.65 -6.25 12.42
N TYR A 149 13.85 -6.45 12.95
CA TYR A 149 14.12 -6.48 14.38
C TYR A 149 15.48 -5.86 14.68
N ASN A 150 15.52 -4.88 15.59
CA ASN A 150 16.73 -4.16 16.01
C ASN A 150 17.63 -3.70 14.84
N GLU A 151 17.06 -2.89 13.94
CA GLU A 151 17.73 -2.34 12.74
C GLU A 151 18.22 -3.37 11.71
N THR A 152 17.90 -4.65 11.92
CA THR A 152 18.29 -5.76 11.04
C THR A 152 17.05 -6.37 10.40
N ILE A 153 17.17 -6.74 9.12
CA ILE A 153 16.12 -7.45 8.38
C ILE A 153 16.52 -8.92 8.31
N TYR A 154 15.75 -9.78 8.97
CA TYR A 154 15.92 -11.22 8.95
C TYR A 154 15.09 -11.81 7.82
N GLY A 155 15.72 -12.59 6.94
CA GLY A 155 15.01 -13.29 5.86
C GLY A 155 14.01 -14.33 6.39
N GLU A 156 13.18 -14.85 5.49
CA GLU A 156 12.22 -15.93 5.81
C GLU A 156 12.94 -17.13 6.43
N GLU A 157 12.38 -17.71 7.49
CA GLU A 157 12.92 -18.84 8.25
C GLU A 157 14.28 -18.61 8.94
N VAL A 158 14.81 -17.38 8.91
CA VAL A 158 16.05 -17.06 9.63
C VAL A 158 15.77 -17.00 11.13
N THR A 159 16.64 -17.66 11.91
CA THR A 159 16.62 -17.61 13.37
C THR A 159 17.71 -16.69 13.92
N TRP A 160 17.42 -16.02 15.03
CA TRP A 160 18.40 -15.18 15.74
C TRP A 160 18.19 -15.21 17.24
N VAL A 161 19.15 -14.65 17.97
CA VAL A 161 19.10 -14.54 19.43
C VAL A 161 18.78 -13.11 19.83
N GLU A 162 17.67 -12.91 20.51
CA GLU A 162 17.38 -11.68 21.27
C GLU A 162 18.04 -11.82 22.66
N PRO A 163 19.07 -11.03 22.99
CA PRO A 163 19.73 -11.12 24.29
C PRO A 163 18.84 -10.61 25.42
N LEU A 164 18.88 -11.28 26.57
CA LEU A 164 18.32 -10.73 27.82
C LEU A 164 19.27 -9.60 28.27
N SER A 165 18.80 -8.34 28.25
CA SER A 165 19.49 -7.04 28.52
C SER A 165 20.98 -7.02 28.97
N THR A 166 21.71 -6.02 28.48
CA THR A 166 23.18 -5.86 28.56
C THR A 166 23.84 -5.88 29.95
N GLU A 167 23.10 -5.70 31.05
CA GLU A 167 23.67 -5.78 32.41
C GLU A 167 24.06 -7.21 32.82
N VAL A 168 23.51 -8.22 32.14
CA VAL A 168 23.67 -9.63 32.49
C VAL A 168 24.82 -10.31 31.73
N PHE A 169 25.18 -9.79 30.56
CA PHE A 169 26.13 -10.41 29.63
C PHE A 169 27.57 -10.46 30.17
N HIS A 170 28.00 -9.47 30.94
CA HIS A 170 29.38 -9.39 31.44
C HIS A 170 29.65 -10.28 32.66
N ARG A 171 28.62 -10.83 33.33
CA ARG A 171 28.78 -11.70 34.50
C ARG A 171 28.70 -13.19 34.19
N ARG A 172 28.22 -13.59 33.00
CA ARG A 172 27.79 -14.97 32.69
C ARG A 172 28.62 -15.71 31.62
N ARG A 173 29.92 -15.39 31.46
CA ARG A 173 30.81 -16.17 30.56
C ARG A 173 31.18 -17.57 31.09
N ASN A 174 30.85 -17.88 32.35
CA ASN A 174 31.34 -19.08 33.05
C ASN A 174 30.24 -20.04 33.56
N THR A 175 29.00 -19.96 33.06
CA THR A 175 28.09 -21.11 33.23
C THR A 175 28.45 -22.13 32.16
N GLY A 176 29.41 -22.99 32.51
CA GLY A 176 29.78 -24.16 31.72
C GLY A 176 28.54 -24.97 31.43
N VAL A 177 28.26 -25.13 30.14
CA VAL A 177 27.42 -26.19 29.61
C VAL A 177 28.28 -26.84 28.51
N SER A 178 29.06 -27.83 28.89
CA SER A 178 30.05 -28.52 28.07
C SER A 178 29.50 -29.78 27.42
N LYS A 179 28.38 -30.34 27.89
CA LYS A 179 27.82 -31.57 27.31
C LYS A 179 26.31 -31.63 27.49
N MET A 180 25.57 -31.54 26.39
CA MET A 180 24.11 -31.47 26.42
C MET A 180 23.53 -32.33 25.30
N ARG A 181 22.69 -33.30 25.67
CA ARG A 181 21.90 -34.14 24.75
C ARG A 181 20.50 -33.54 24.60
N MET A 182 20.06 -33.40 23.36
CA MET A 182 18.68 -32.97 23.05
C MET A 182 17.77 -34.20 23.00
N TYR A 183 16.66 -34.14 23.71
CA TYR A 183 15.62 -35.15 23.68
C TYR A 183 14.36 -34.56 23.02
N SER A 184 13.86 -35.24 22.00
CA SER A 184 12.56 -34.95 21.38
C SER A 184 11.56 -35.98 21.91
N ASP A 185 10.33 -35.54 22.19
CA ASP A 185 9.22 -36.30 22.81
C ASP A 185 8.69 -37.50 21.97
N LYS A 186 9.53 -38.10 21.13
CA LYS A 186 9.22 -39.28 20.30
C LYS A 186 9.63 -40.60 20.95
N GLY A 187 10.08 -40.59 22.21
CA GLY A 187 10.53 -41.78 22.96
C GLY A 187 9.54 -42.17 24.07
N GLU A 188 9.60 -43.43 24.51
CA GLU A 188 8.75 -44.00 25.56
C GLU A 188 9.03 -43.41 26.97
N ASP A 189 10.15 -42.70 27.15
CA ASP A 189 10.49 -41.99 28.39
C ASP A 189 9.95 -40.54 28.33
N LYS A 190 8.87 -40.25 29.06
CA LYS A 190 8.29 -38.91 29.12
C LYS A 190 9.01 -38.08 30.18
N LEU A 191 9.69 -37.01 29.78
CA LEU A 191 10.11 -35.98 30.75
C LEU A 191 8.92 -35.08 31.05
N SER A 192 8.53 -34.97 32.32
CA SER A 192 7.59 -33.94 32.75
C SER A 192 8.34 -32.70 33.21
N ALA A 193 7.82 -31.54 32.84
CA ALA A 193 8.27 -30.28 33.42
C ALA A 193 7.78 -30.21 34.86
N GLU A 194 8.67 -30.49 35.81
CA GLU A 194 8.38 -30.39 37.22
C GLU A 194 9.51 -29.63 37.92
N GLY A 195 9.19 -28.42 38.40
CA GLY A 195 10.01 -27.72 39.37
C GLY A 195 10.29 -26.25 39.07
N ASP A 196 11.36 -25.77 39.71
CA ASP A 196 11.65 -24.37 39.94
C ASP A 196 11.99 -23.61 38.64
N ASN A 197 11.68 -22.32 38.63
CA ASN A 197 12.07 -21.43 37.54
C ASN A 197 13.60 -21.23 37.55
N VAL A 198 14.28 -21.74 36.52
CA VAL A 198 15.73 -21.66 36.33
C VAL A 198 16.12 -20.74 35.18
N SER A 199 15.27 -19.76 34.86
CA SER A 199 15.51 -18.77 33.78
C SER A 199 16.76 -17.91 34.01
N ALA A 200 17.37 -17.96 35.20
CA ALA A 200 18.69 -17.41 35.46
C ALA A 200 19.79 -18.01 34.56
N LEU A 201 19.59 -19.22 34.02
CA LEU A 201 20.51 -19.87 33.07
C LEU A 201 20.35 -19.34 31.64
N MET A 202 19.22 -18.68 31.33
CA MET A 202 18.99 -18.15 29.99
C MET A 202 19.94 -16.99 29.69
N THR A 203 20.44 -16.96 28.46
CA THR A 203 21.24 -15.86 27.90
C THR A 203 20.48 -15.07 26.84
N GLY A 204 19.36 -15.59 26.34
CA GLY A 204 18.55 -14.96 25.32
C GLY A 204 17.24 -15.69 25.04
N LYS A 205 16.41 -15.08 24.19
CA LYS A 205 15.28 -15.70 23.52
C LYS A 205 15.69 -16.11 22.10
N LEU A 206 15.24 -17.28 21.67
CA LEU A 206 15.42 -17.74 20.30
C LEU A 206 14.25 -17.22 19.47
N MET A 207 14.57 -16.48 18.43
CA MET A 207 13.61 -15.83 17.55
C MET A 207 13.64 -16.48 16.17
N GLN A 208 12.52 -16.45 15.45
CA GLN A 208 12.43 -16.86 14.05
C GLN A 208 11.60 -15.86 13.26
N CYS A 209 12.00 -15.64 12.01
CA CYS A 209 11.17 -14.88 11.08
C CYS A 209 10.22 -15.82 10.36
N PHE A 210 8.93 -15.58 10.55
CA PHE A 210 7.86 -16.38 9.96
C PHE A 210 7.07 -15.56 8.94
N ARG A 211 6.60 -16.24 7.88
CA ARG A 211 5.73 -15.65 6.86
C ARG A 211 4.39 -16.41 6.84
N PRO A 212 3.45 -16.09 7.75
CA PRO A 212 2.16 -16.79 7.82
C PRO A 212 1.34 -16.67 6.54
N HIS A 213 1.48 -15.53 5.84
CA HIS A 213 0.79 -15.26 4.59
C HIS A 213 1.73 -14.53 3.62
N TYR A 214 1.48 -14.66 2.32
CA TYR A 214 2.31 -14.05 1.26
C TYR A 214 2.48 -12.53 1.38
N SER A 215 1.71 -11.84 2.23
CA SER A 215 1.66 -10.38 2.32
C SER A 215 2.45 -9.76 3.48
N TYR A 216 2.88 -10.52 4.49
CA TYR A 216 3.61 -9.94 5.62
C TYR A 216 4.49 -10.97 6.37
N TYR A 217 5.46 -10.45 7.12
CA TYR A 217 6.41 -11.22 7.93
C TYR A 217 6.25 -10.86 9.41
N GLU A 218 6.41 -11.83 10.30
CA GLU A 218 6.32 -11.67 11.75
C GLU A 218 7.51 -12.33 12.45
N SER A 219 8.07 -11.66 13.45
CA SER A 219 9.09 -12.24 14.33
C SER A 219 8.41 -12.97 15.49
N HIS A 220 8.66 -14.26 15.63
CA HIS A 220 8.11 -15.08 16.72
C HIS A 220 9.22 -15.53 17.67
N VAL A 221 8.88 -15.64 18.95
CA VAL A 221 9.72 -16.34 19.93
C VAL A 221 9.46 -17.84 19.76
N ILE A 222 10.50 -18.60 19.44
CA ILE A 222 10.40 -20.04 19.18
C ILE A 222 11.11 -20.89 20.23
N GLY A 223 11.79 -20.26 21.19
CA GLY A 223 12.54 -20.99 22.21
C GLY A 223 13.40 -20.15 23.14
N CYS A 224 14.14 -20.85 23.98
CA CYS A 224 15.04 -20.32 24.98
C CYS A 224 16.50 -20.46 24.50
N VAL A 225 17.39 -19.58 24.94
CA VAL A 225 18.83 -19.71 24.64
C VAL A 225 19.62 -19.87 25.93
N ILE A 226 20.48 -20.90 25.99
CA ILE A 226 21.42 -21.17 27.07
C ILE A 226 22.83 -21.13 26.50
N GLY A 227 23.54 -20.02 26.73
CA GLY A 227 24.88 -19.81 26.17
C GLY A 227 24.84 -19.77 24.63
N ARG A 228 25.28 -20.86 24.00
CA ARG A 228 25.29 -21.03 22.52
C ARG A 228 24.19 -21.96 22.00
N LEU A 229 23.39 -22.56 22.88
CA LEU A 229 22.33 -23.48 22.49
C LEU A 229 20.99 -22.76 22.40
N GLY A 230 20.29 -22.95 21.28
CA GLY A 230 18.86 -22.65 21.16
C GLY A 230 18.04 -23.90 21.44
N LEU A 231 17.12 -23.81 22.40
CA LEU A 231 16.19 -24.86 22.79
C LEU A 231 14.79 -24.44 22.38
N LEU A 232 14.14 -25.18 21.47
CA LEU A 232 12.77 -24.85 21.06
C LEU A 232 11.81 -25.00 22.25
N ILE A 233 10.67 -24.31 22.17
CA ILE A 233 9.56 -24.54 23.11
C ILE A 233 9.24 -26.05 23.11
N ASP A 234 9.03 -26.57 24.32
CA ASP A 234 8.81 -27.98 24.62
C ASP A 234 9.98 -28.94 24.44
N GLN A 235 11.17 -28.46 24.06
CA GLN A 235 12.37 -29.29 24.04
C GLN A 235 13.08 -29.33 25.40
N TYR A 236 13.81 -30.42 25.60
CA TYR A 236 14.60 -30.69 26.80
C TYR A 236 16.10 -30.65 26.51
N ALA A 237 16.86 -30.23 27.50
CA ALA A 237 18.31 -30.18 27.47
C ALA A 237 18.90 -30.65 28.81
N GLU A 238 19.93 -31.47 28.76
CA GLU A 238 20.73 -31.89 29.94
C GLU A 238 21.83 -30.87 30.24
N VAL A 239 21.78 -30.21 31.40
CA VAL A 239 22.80 -29.25 31.87
C VAL A 239 23.97 -29.96 32.55
N ASP A 240 25.11 -29.26 32.75
CA ASP A 240 26.38 -29.86 33.20
C ASP A 240 26.33 -30.55 34.58
N ASP A 241 25.33 -30.23 35.40
CA ASP A 241 25.09 -30.90 36.69
C ASP A 241 24.31 -32.22 36.55
N GLY A 242 24.00 -32.64 35.31
CA GLY A 242 23.22 -33.84 34.99
C GLY A 242 21.70 -33.66 35.15
N SER A 243 21.23 -32.45 35.50
CA SER A 243 19.80 -32.14 35.55
C SER A 243 19.25 -31.82 34.16
N TYR A 244 17.93 -31.93 34.01
CA TYR A 244 17.24 -31.64 32.76
C TYR A 244 16.46 -30.34 32.89
N VAL A 245 16.47 -29.55 31.82
CA VAL A 245 15.67 -28.34 31.71
C VAL A 245 14.80 -28.38 30.47
N LYS A 246 13.62 -27.75 30.56
CA LYS A 246 12.66 -27.60 29.47
C LYS A 246 12.44 -26.11 29.19
N CYS A 247 12.39 -25.74 27.91
CA CYS A 247 11.88 -24.42 27.53
C CYS A 247 10.36 -24.47 27.48
N VAL A 248 9.69 -23.58 28.22
CA VAL A 248 8.24 -23.47 28.23
C VAL A 248 7.82 -22.04 27.92
N GLU A 249 6.70 -21.91 27.21
CA GLU A 249 6.04 -20.62 27.00
C GLU A 249 4.97 -20.43 28.09
N SER A 250 5.12 -19.40 28.92
CA SER A 250 4.16 -19.08 29.98
C SER A 250 3.01 -18.21 29.49
N GLU A 251 3.34 -17.28 28.60
CA GLU A 251 2.41 -16.38 27.91
C GLU A 251 2.97 -16.15 26.50
N LEU A 252 2.14 -15.71 25.55
CA LEU A 252 2.57 -15.47 24.17
C LEU A 252 3.82 -14.56 24.11
N GLY A 253 4.93 -15.11 23.61
CA GLY A 253 6.23 -14.40 23.51
C GLY A 253 7.06 -14.35 24.80
N PHE A 254 6.60 -14.99 25.87
CA PHE A 254 7.29 -15.12 27.15
C PHE A 254 7.69 -16.57 27.39
N VAL A 255 8.98 -16.83 27.18
CA VAL A 255 9.60 -18.14 27.40
C VAL A 255 10.46 -18.14 28.66
N GLN A 256 10.46 -19.26 29.36
CA GLN A 256 11.22 -19.49 30.58
C GLN A 256 11.78 -20.92 30.61
N LEU A 257 12.84 -21.12 31.40
CA LEU A 257 13.37 -22.46 31.66
C LEU A 257 12.82 -23.02 32.96
N GLN A 258 12.37 -24.27 32.92
CA GLN A 258 11.94 -25.06 34.08
C GLN A 258 12.78 -26.32 34.20
N THR A 259 12.98 -26.81 35.42
CA THR A 259 13.55 -28.14 35.62
C THR A 259 12.60 -29.22 35.12
N ALA A 260 13.16 -30.33 34.63
CA ALA A 260 12.42 -31.48 34.16
C ALA A 260 12.91 -32.75 34.86
N LYS A 261 11.99 -33.70 35.05
CA LYS A 261 12.28 -35.03 35.62
C LYS A 261 11.74 -36.11 34.68
N PHE A 262 12.37 -37.27 34.69
CA PHE A 262 11.83 -38.46 34.03
C PHE A 262 10.60 -38.95 34.81
N ASP A 263 9.47 -39.04 34.13
CA ASP A 263 8.35 -39.84 34.62
C ASP A 263 8.67 -41.30 34.26
N GLY A 264 8.97 -42.10 35.29
CA GLY A 264 9.21 -43.54 35.17
C GLY A 264 7.93 -44.36 35.14
#